data_AF-R6WBV1-F1
#
_entry.id   AF-R6WBV1-F1
#
_cell.length_a   1.000
_cell.length_b   1.000
_cell.length_c   1.000
_cell.angle_alpha   90.00
_cell.angle_beta   90.00
_cell.angle_gamma   90.00
#
_symmetry.space_group_name_H-M   'P 1'
#
loop_
_entity.id
_entity.type
_entity.pdbx_description
1 polymer ?
#
loop_
_entity_poly.entity_id
_entity_poly.type
_entity_poly.pdbx_seq_one_letter_code
_entity_poly.pdbx_strand_id
1 'polypeptide(L)'
;MKMRLKKRLAIILACVCAVYTLCPVSVSRADELEDAQGQSSDLKNELDSINQELLEISNKIAENESKMESMEGDIIKTQEQLSIAKKNEEAQYEDMKVRIQYIYENDSATMLSMIFSADNLTDFVNKIDFVQTVSDYDRDMLTELVTLREAIEEEETHLKEQKESYKETEEQLSQQKESLKVKAAATSTDLSELQTKIQELKAAEEKKKEEAAKAEKAPSSDSSGQSGNSGTGNNSNNSSSSGGSSSNKKYNYPSGPGQLNPWVGVVYFNGHRETYYSQRVLPGYGLKIPGRHVASDGTIRDSSNYICVAAHLDEYSRGQVVQTSLGPGKVYDTGCAKGTIDLYTDW
;
A
#
# COMPACT_ATOMS: atom_id res chain seq x y z
N MET A 1 -47.07 2.93 19.55
CA MET A 1 -45.88 3.41 20.28
C MET A 1 -45.58 4.91 20.16
N LYS A 2 -45.95 5.61 19.07
CA LYS A 2 -45.57 7.03 18.87
C LYS A 2 -46.36 8.09 19.67
N MET A 3 -47.43 7.72 20.38
CA MET A 3 -48.22 8.66 21.20
C MET A 3 -47.84 8.69 22.69
N ARG A 4 -47.01 7.75 23.17
CA ARG A 4 -46.54 7.73 24.58
C ARG A 4 -45.29 8.58 24.81
N LEU A 5 -44.52 8.90 23.75
CA LEU A 5 -43.36 9.80 23.83
C LEU A 5 -43.78 11.28 23.91
N LYS A 6 -44.80 11.70 23.15
CA LYS A 6 -45.26 13.10 23.16
C LYS A 6 -45.90 13.52 24.49
N LYS A 7 -46.52 12.60 25.22
CA LYS A 7 -47.04 12.86 26.58
C LYS A 7 -45.94 12.97 27.65
N ARG A 8 -44.76 12.38 27.44
CA ARG A 8 -43.61 12.53 28.36
C ARG A 8 -42.86 13.84 28.14
N LEU A 9 -42.80 14.33 26.89
CA LEU A 9 -42.19 15.62 26.57
C LEU A 9 -43.03 16.81 27.06
N ALA A 10 -44.36 16.70 27.05
CA ALA A 10 -45.26 17.76 27.53
C ALA A 10 -45.31 17.89 29.06
N ILE A 11 -44.88 16.86 29.81
CA ILE A 11 -44.84 16.90 31.28
C ILE A 11 -43.52 17.52 31.78
N ILE A 12 -42.43 17.43 31.01
CA ILE A 12 -41.13 18.04 31.37
C ILE A 12 -41.13 19.55 31.13
N LEU A 13 -41.91 20.04 30.16
CA LEU A 13 -42.06 21.48 29.90
C LEU A 13 -42.95 22.21 30.93
N ALA A 14 -43.73 21.48 31.73
CA ALA A 14 -44.63 22.05 32.74
C ALA A 14 -44.00 22.20 34.13
N CYS A 15 -42.83 21.61 34.39
CA CYS A 15 -42.16 21.68 35.69
C CYS A 15 -41.15 22.84 35.81
N VAL A 16 -40.84 23.57 34.73
CA VAL A 16 -39.86 24.67 34.77
C VAL A 16 -40.53 26.04 35.04
N CYS A 17 -41.86 26.16 34.94
CA CYS A 17 -42.55 27.45 35.07
C CYS A 17 -43.20 27.73 36.44
N ALA A 18 -43.10 26.82 37.43
CA ALA A 18 -43.81 26.96 38.71
C ALA A 18 -42.92 27.29 39.93
N VAL A 19 -41.65 27.68 39.74
CA VAL A 19 -40.74 28.07 40.85
C VAL A 19 -40.33 29.55 40.74
N TYR A 20 -41.21 30.40 40.21
CA TYR A 20 -40.97 31.84 40.08
C TYR A 20 -41.51 32.69 41.25
N THR A 21 -41.73 32.10 42.42
CA THR A 21 -42.22 32.86 43.58
C THR A 21 -41.47 32.48 44.86
N LEU A 22 -40.59 33.40 45.28
CA LEU A 22 -40.14 33.66 46.65
C LEU A 22 -39.21 32.62 47.31
N CYS A 23 -37.94 32.66 46.92
CA CYS A 23 -36.79 32.53 47.84
C CYS A 23 -35.56 33.15 47.15
N PRO A 24 -34.76 34.01 47.80
CA PRO A 24 -33.45 34.38 47.27
C PRO A 24 -32.51 33.19 47.53
N VAL A 25 -32.64 32.13 46.74
CA VAL A 25 -31.59 31.10 46.67
C VAL A 25 -30.49 31.70 45.83
N SER A 26 -29.41 32.08 46.51
CA SER A 26 -28.14 32.36 45.86
C SER A 26 -27.67 31.04 45.26
N VAL A 27 -28.04 30.75 44.01
CA VAL A 27 -27.35 29.74 43.21
C VAL A 27 -25.89 30.19 43.20
N SER A 28 -25.04 29.44 43.88
CA SER A 28 -23.64 29.78 44.04
C SER A 28 -22.99 29.68 42.67
N ARG A 29 -22.59 30.83 42.11
CA ARG A 29 -21.78 30.94 40.88
C ARG A 29 -20.50 30.07 40.87
N ALA A 30 -20.06 29.57 42.03
CA ALA A 30 -18.99 28.60 42.15
C ALA A 30 -19.36 27.23 41.55
N ASP A 31 -20.62 26.81 41.67
CA ASP A 31 -21.15 25.55 41.11
C ASP A 31 -21.17 25.63 39.56
N GLU A 32 -21.56 26.78 39.01
CA GLU A 32 -21.52 27.04 37.56
C GLU A 32 -20.09 27.06 36.99
N LEU A 33 -19.10 27.47 37.80
CA LEU A 33 -17.68 27.47 37.41
C LEU A 33 -17.14 26.04 37.37
N GLU A 34 -17.41 25.25 38.41
CA GLU A 34 -16.97 23.85 38.52
C GLU A 34 -17.57 23.00 37.39
N ASP A 35 -18.87 23.15 37.11
CA ASP A 35 -19.57 22.49 36.00
C ASP A 35 -18.94 22.86 34.64
N ALA A 36 -18.68 24.15 34.40
CA ALA A 36 -18.07 24.60 33.16
C ALA A 36 -16.63 24.07 32.99
N GLN A 37 -15.86 24.01 34.09
CA GLN A 37 -14.51 23.42 34.08
C GLN A 37 -14.54 21.91 33.80
N GLY A 38 -15.50 21.17 34.38
CA GLY A 38 -15.73 19.76 34.08
C GLY A 38 -16.02 19.52 32.60
N GLN A 39 -17.00 20.24 32.06
CA GLN A 39 -17.34 20.17 30.63
C GLN A 39 -16.14 20.51 29.72
N SER A 40 -15.30 21.47 30.11
CA SER A 40 -14.11 21.83 29.33
C SER A 40 -13.06 20.72 29.35
N SER A 41 -12.91 20.02 30.47
CA SER A 41 -12.04 18.85 30.58
C SER A 41 -12.55 17.70 29.71
N ASP A 42 -13.86 17.45 29.71
CA ASP A 42 -14.48 16.39 28.90
C ASP A 42 -14.31 16.65 27.41
N LEU A 43 -14.58 17.87 26.94
CA LEU A 43 -14.37 18.25 25.54
C LEU A 43 -12.89 18.16 25.13
N LYS A 44 -11.97 18.46 26.04
CA LYS A 44 -10.52 18.31 25.78
C LYS A 44 -10.17 16.83 25.58
N ASN A 45 -10.65 15.95 26.47
CA ASN A 45 -10.43 14.51 26.37
C ASN A 45 -11.04 13.93 25.09
N GLU A 46 -12.25 14.38 24.71
CA GLU A 46 -12.89 13.99 23.45
C GLU A 46 -12.05 14.43 22.24
N LEU A 47 -11.54 15.67 22.23
CA LEU A 47 -10.68 16.17 21.15
C LEU A 47 -9.37 15.37 21.04
N ASP A 48 -8.75 15.04 22.18
CA ASP A 48 -7.54 14.22 22.21
C ASP A 48 -7.81 12.80 21.66
N SER A 49 -8.96 12.20 22.00
CA SER A 49 -9.39 10.90 21.45
C SER A 49 -9.63 10.98 19.93
N ILE A 50 -10.31 12.01 19.45
CA ILE A 50 -10.55 12.20 18.01
C ILE A 50 -9.22 12.37 17.25
N ASN A 51 -8.27 13.10 17.82
CA ASN A 51 -6.93 13.26 17.22
C ASN A 51 -6.17 11.93 17.15
N GLN A 52 -6.29 11.06 18.16
CA GLN A 52 -5.73 9.71 18.11
C GLN A 52 -6.38 8.85 17.02
N GLU A 53 -7.70 8.84 16.91
CA GLU A 53 -8.43 8.12 15.85
C GLU A 53 -8.03 8.62 14.46
N LEU A 54 -7.87 9.94 14.28
CA LEU A 54 -7.41 10.53 13.01
C LEU A 54 -5.99 10.08 12.62
N LEU A 55 -5.09 9.92 13.60
CA LEU A 55 -3.75 9.39 13.37
C LEU A 55 -3.79 7.91 12.98
N GLU A 56 -4.57 7.09 13.69
CA GLU A 56 -4.74 5.67 13.37
C GLU A 56 -5.32 5.46 11.96
N ILE A 57 -6.37 6.20 11.61
CA ILE A 57 -6.96 6.13 10.26
C ILE A 57 -5.96 6.57 9.21
N SER A 58 -5.16 7.61 9.47
CA SER A 58 -4.13 8.05 8.52
C SER A 58 -3.05 6.99 8.30
N ASN A 59 -2.65 6.28 9.36
CA ASN A 59 -1.71 5.16 9.24
C ASN A 59 -2.31 3.99 8.44
N LYS A 60 -3.58 3.64 8.68
CA LYS A 60 -4.27 2.58 7.91
C LYS A 60 -4.40 2.93 6.43
N ILE A 61 -4.67 4.19 6.09
CA ILE A 61 -4.69 4.65 4.69
C ILE A 61 -3.31 4.46 4.05
N ALA A 62 -2.24 4.94 4.69
CA ALA A 62 -0.88 4.79 4.16
C ALA A 62 -0.45 3.31 4.00
N GLU A 63 -0.86 2.45 4.94
CA GLU A 63 -0.61 1.00 4.85
C GLU A 63 -1.37 0.38 3.67
N ASN A 64 -2.63 0.75 3.46
CA ASN A 64 -3.42 0.28 2.31
C ASN A 64 -2.83 0.78 0.98
N GLU A 65 -2.43 2.05 0.89
CA GLU A 65 -1.75 2.61 -0.30
C GLU A 65 -0.49 1.80 -0.65
N SER A 66 0.34 1.48 0.35
CA SER A 66 1.55 0.67 0.15
C SER A 66 1.24 -0.76 -0.31
N LYS A 67 0.22 -1.40 0.25
CA LYS A 67 -0.20 -2.75 -0.18
C LYS A 67 -0.74 -2.73 -1.61
N MET A 68 -1.53 -1.72 -1.97
CA MET A 68 -2.03 -1.57 -3.34
C MET A 68 -0.91 -1.34 -4.36
N GLU A 69 0.14 -0.61 -4.00
CA GLU A 69 1.31 -0.42 -4.86
C GLU A 69 2.09 -1.73 -5.05
N SER A 70 2.30 -2.51 -3.98
CA SER A 70 2.90 -3.85 -4.08
C SER A 70 2.08 -4.76 -4.99
N MET A 71 0.76 -4.80 -4.80
CA MET A 71 -0.15 -5.61 -5.61
C MET A 71 -0.16 -5.18 -7.08
N GLU A 72 -0.01 -3.89 -7.38
CA GLU A 72 0.14 -3.43 -8.76
C GLU A 72 1.42 -3.97 -9.40
N GLY A 73 2.52 -3.99 -8.64
CA GLY A 73 3.77 -4.63 -9.07
C GLY A 73 3.58 -6.11 -9.35
N ASP A 74 2.89 -6.83 -8.46
CA ASP A 74 2.59 -8.26 -8.62
C ASP A 74 1.67 -8.51 -9.81
N ILE A 75 0.64 -7.69 -10.04
CA ILE A 75 -0.25 -7.80 -11.20
C ILE A 75 0.54 -7.64 -12.51
N ILE A 76 1.45 -6.65 -12.59
CA ILE A 76 2.29 -6.45 -13.77
C ILE A 76 3.18 -7.67 -14.00
N LYS A 77 3.82 -8.19 -12.95
CA LYS A 77 4.65 -9.40 -13.03
C LYS A 77 3.83 -10.59 -13.52
N THR A 78 2.66 -10.84 -12.94
CA THR A 78 1.78 -11.96 -13.29
C THR A 78 1.28 -11.84 -14.73
N GLN A 79 0.95 -10.62 -15.21
CA GLN A 79 0.59 -10.38 -16.62
C GLN A 79 1.74 -10.69 -17.57
N GLU A 80 2.97 -10.34 -17.18
CA GLU A 80 4.16 -10.63 -17.98
C GLU A 80 4.42 -12.14 -18.04
N GLN A 81 4.34 -12.82 -16.89
CA GLN A 81 4.42 -14.28 -16.81
C GLN A 81 3.34 -14.96 -17.65
N LEU A 82 2.12 -14.42 -17.66
CA LEU A 82 1.03 -14.94 -18.47
C LEU A 82 1.32 -14.81 -19.97
N SER A 83 1.89 -13.69 -20.39
CA SER A 83 2.28 -13.49 -21.79
C SER A 83 3.34 -14.48 -22.23
N ILE A 84 4.33 -14.76 -21.37
CA ILE A 84 5.35 -15.77 -21.62
C ILE A 84 4.76 -17.17 -21.66
N ALA A 85 3.94 -17.54 -20.68
CA ALA A 85 3.29 -18.84 -20.64
C ALA A 85 2.49 -19.11 -21.92
N LYS A 86 1.73 -18.12 -22.42
CA LYS A 86 0.98 -18.20 -23.68
C LYS A 86 1.89 -18.42 -24.90
N LYS A 87 3.02 -17.71 -25.00
CA LYS A 87 3.97 -17.91 -26.09
C LYS A 87 4.63 -19.28 -26.04
N ASN A 88 4.99 -19.75 -24.85
CA ASN A 88 5.58 -21.07 -24.65
C ASN A 88 4.59 -22.19 -24.99
N GLU A 89 3.33 -22.03 -24.60
CA GLU A 89 2.23 -22.92 -24.97
C GLU A 89 2.06 -23.01 -26.49
N GLU A 90 2.03 -21.87 -27.18
CA GLU A 90 1.92 -21.82 -28.64
C GLU A 90 3.12 -22.49 -29.32
N ALA A 91 4.35 -22.20 -28.87
CA ALA A 91 5.56 -22.82 -29.41
C ALA A 91 5.56 -24.35 -29.22
N GLN A 92 5.20 -24.82 -28.01
CA GLN A 92 5.11 -26.25 -27.72
C GLN A 92 4.04 -26.94 -28.59
N TYR A 93 2.93 -26.25 -28.85
CA TYR A 93 1.88 -26.75 -29.72
C TYR A 93 2.34 -26.84 -31.20
N GLU A 94 3.07 -25.84 -31.71
CA GLU A 94 3.66 -25.90 -33.05
C GLU A 94 4.69 -27.03 -33.19
N ASP A 95 5.58 -27.19 -32.21
CA ASP A 95 6.58 -28.25 -32.21
C ASP A 95 5.93 -29.64 -32.18
N MET A 96 4.85 -29.81 -31.41
CA MET A 96 4.05 -31.03 -31.39
C MET A 96 3.42 -31.29 -32.77
N LYS A 97 2.87 -30.27 -33.44
CA LYS A 97 2.32 -30.42 -34.80
C LYS A 97 3.36 -30.84 -35.82
N VAL A 98 4.54 -30.21 -35.82
CA VAL A 98 5.64 -30.58 -36.72
C VAL A 98 6.08 -32.03 -36.47
N ARG A 99 6.15 -32.44 -35.20
CA ARG A 99 6.49 -33.84 -34.85
C ARG A 99 5.44 -34.83 -35.33
N ILE A 100 4.16 -34.54 -35.12
CA ILE A 100 3.04 -35.36 -35.61
C ILE A 100 3.07 -35.43 -37.15
N GLN A 101 3.28 -34.29 -37.82
CA GLN A 101 3.40 -34.22 -39.27
C GLN A 101 4.58 -35.05 -39.75
N TYR A 102 5.76 -34.92 -39.14
CA TYR A 102 6.94 -35.73 -39.48
C TYR A 102 6.66 -37.23 -39.32
N ILE A 103 6.01 -37.64 -38.22
CA ILE A 103 5.59 -39.03 -37.97
C ILE A 103 4.64 -39.53 -39.06
N TYR A 104 3.72 -38.70 -39.53
CA TYR A 104 2.72 -39.07 -40.53
C TYR A 104 3.28 -39.07 -41.96
N GLU A 105 4.06 -38.05 -42.32
CA GLU A 105 4.59 -37.83 -43.68
C GLU A 105 5.81 -38.68 -44.00
N ASN A 106 6.66 -39.00 -43.01
CA ASN A 106 7.80 -39.92 -43.22
C ASN A 106 7.37 -41.39 -43.17
N ASP A 107 6.07 -41.63 -43.38
CA ASP A 107 5.35 -42.88 -43.34
C ASP A 107 5.53 -43.64 -42.01
N SER A 108 4.43 -44.21 -41.55
CA SER A 108 4.41 -45.27 -40.55
C SER A 108 5.49 -46.34 -40.80
N ALA A 109 5.95 -46.53 -42.04
CA ALA A 109 7.11 -47.33 -42.40
C ALA A 109 8.43 -46.93 -41.73
N THR A 110 8.69 -45.69 -41.28
CA THR A 110 9.98 -45.35 -40.65
C THR A 110 9.98 -45.63 -39.15
N MET A 111 8.90 -45.34 -38.42
CA MET A 111 8.79 -45.78 -37.00
C MET A 111 8.41 -47.26 -36.88
N LEU A 112 7.48 -47.79 -37.70
CA LEU A 112 7.27 -49.24 -37.77
C LEU A 112 8.46 -49.97 -38.36
N SER A 113 9.22 -49.45 -39.34
CA SER A 113 10.48 -50.12 -39.72
C SER A 113 11.57 -49.92 -38.69
N MET A 114 11.63 -48.83 -37.92
CA MET A 114 12.57 -48.72 -36.80
C MET A 114 12.27 -49.79 -35.74
N ILE A 115 10.98 -49.99 -35.43
CA ILE A 115 10.47 -51.05 -34.55
C ILE A 115 10.72 -52.45 -35.17
N PHE A 116 10.43 -52.68 -36.46
CA PHE A 116 10.62 -53.97 -37.14
C PHE A 116 12.07 -54.27 -37.57
N SER A 117 12.95 -53.27 -37.59
CA SER A 117 14.40 -53.42 -37.75
C SER A 117 15.09 -53.63 -36.41
N ALA A 118 14.34 -54.00 -35.37
CA ALA A 118 14.92 -54.35 -34.08
C ALA A 118 15.74 -55.64 -34.17
N ASP A 119 16.94 -55.62 -33.60
CA ASP A 119 17.89 -56.75 -33.69
C ASP A 119 17.41 -57.98 -32.87
N ASN A 120 16.55 -57.76 -31.87
CA ASN A 120 16.01 -58.78 -30.99
C ASN A 120 14.72 -58.29 -30.27
N LEU A 121 14.04 -59.21 -29.56
CA LEU A 121 12.79 -58.90 -28.85
C LEU A 121 12.95 -57.83 -27.76
N THR A 122 14.12 -57.72 -27.13
CA THR A 122 14.42 -56.68 -26.14
C THR A 122 14.54 -55.31 -26.81
N ASP A 123 15.25 -55.21 -27.93
CA ASP A 123 15.36 -53.99 -28.73
C ASP A 123 14.00 -53.54 -29.31
N PHE A 124 13.16 -54.50 -29.70
CA PHE A 124 11.79 -54.24 -30.18
C PHE A 124 10.92 -53.59 -29.09
N VAL A 125 10.95 -54.14 -27.87
CA VAL A 125 10.20 -53.60 -26.72
C VAL A 125 10.71 -52.21 -26.35
N ASN A 126 12.03 -52.00 -26.32
CA ASN A 126 12.62 -50.69 -25.99
C ASN A 126 12.25 -49.59 -26.99
N LYS A 127 12.14 -49.93 -28.29
CA LYS A 127 11.77 -48.95 -29.32
C LYS A 127 10.29 -48.57 -29.28
N ILE A 128 9.40 -49.50 -28.96
CA ILE A 128 7.97 -49.20 -28.72
C ILE A 128 7.83 -48.31 -27.49
N ASP A 129 8.51 -48.66 -26.40
CA ASP A 129 8.53 -47.91 -25.15
C ASP A 129 9.03 -46.47 -25.37
N PHE A 130 10.08 -46.30 -26.18
CA PHE A 130 10.61 -44.98 -26.53
C PHE A 130 9.58 -44.09 -27.26
N VAL A 131 8.88 -44.63 -28.27
CA VAL A 131 7.88 -43.84 -29.05
C VAL A 131 6.69 -43.44 -28.18
N GLN A 132 6.23 -44.35 -27.31
CA GLN A 132 5.17 -44.05 -26.35
C GLN A 132 5.63 -42.98 -25.34
N THR A 133 6.80 -43.17 -24.73
CA THR A 133 7.38 -42.23 -23.76
C THR A 133 7.52 -40.82 -24.34
N VAL A 134 7.96 -40.70 -25.59
CA VAL A 134 8.10 -39.38 -26.25
C VAL A 134 6.74 -38.72 -26.48
N SER A 135 5.73 -39.49 -26.89
CA SER A 135 4.38 -38.98 -27.15
C SER A 135 3.68 -38.56 -25.85
N ASP A 136 3.84 -39.35 -24.79
CA ASP A 136 3.30 -39.06 -23.46
C ASP A 136 3.98 -37.83 -22.88
N TYR A 137 5.32 -37.73 -22.99
CA TYR A 137 6.08 -36.55 -22.57
C TYR A 137 5.58 -35.26 -23.23
N ASP A 138 5.37 -35.25 -24.55
CA ASP A 138 4.91 -34.04 -25.25
C ASP A 138 3.50 -33.62 -24.81
N ARG A 139 2.61 -34.59 -24.52
CA ARG A 139 1.26 -34.34 -24.00
C ARG A 139 1.28 -33.83 -22.56
N ASP A 140 2.10 -34.43 -21.72
CA ASP A 140 2.26 -34.04 -20.32
C ASP A 140 2.81 -32.61 -20.25
N MET A 141 3.78 -32.28 -21.11
CA MET A 141 4.36 -30.94 -21.18
C MET A 141 3.35 -29.86 -21.58
N LEU A 142 2.53 -30.13 -22.60
CA LEU A 142 1.46 -29.21 -22.99
C LEU A 142 0.41 -29.07 -21.89
N THR A 143 0.09 -30.16 -21.19
CA THR A 143 -0.85 -30.15 -20.06
C THR A 143 -0.30 -29.30 -18.91
N GLU A 144 0.98 -29.43 -18.58
CA GLU A 144 1.67 -28.62 -17.56
C GLU A 144 1.65 -27.12 -17.93
N LEU A 145 1.85 -26.78 -19.21
CA LEU A 145 1.74 -25.40 -19.70
C LEU A 145 0.35 -24.80 -19.55
N VAL A 146 -0.68 -25.55 -19.95
CA VAL A 146 -2.07 -25.10 -19.86
C VAL A 146 -2.46 -24.88 -18.39
N THR A 147 -2.13 -25.84 -17.52
CA THR A 147 -2.43 -25.74 -16.09
C THR A 147 -1.69 -24.58 -15.41
N LEU A 148 -0.42 -24.35 -15.78
CA LEU A 148 0.33 -23.20 -15.32
C LEU A 148 -0.31 -21.88 -15.78
N ARG A 149 -0.71 -21.77 -17.05
CA ARG A 149 -1.38 -20.57 -17.59
C ARG A 149 -2.65 -20.27 -16.79
N GLU A 150 -3.46 -21.30 -16.52
CA GLU A 150 -4.69 -21.17 -15.73
C GLU A 150 -4.41 -20.71 -14.30
N ALA A 151 -3.39 -21.28 -13.65
CA ALA A 151 -2.98 -20.85 -12.31
C ALA A 151 -2.53 -19.38 -12.27
N ILE A 152 -1.76 -18.93 -13.27
CA ILE A 152 -1.33 -17.53 -13.39
C ILE A 152 -2.52 -16.59 -13.64
N GLU A 153 -3.50 -16.99 -14.46
CA GLU A 153 -4.73 -16.21 -14.69
C GLU A 153 -5.61 -16.10 -13.43
N GLU A 154 -5.70 -17.18 -12.65
CA GLU A 154 -6.40 -17.19 -11.37
C GLU A 154 -5.71 -16.25 -10.36
N GLU A 155 -4.38 -16.32 -10.26
CA GLU A 155 -3.60 -15.45 -9.38
C GLU A 155 -3.72 -13.97 -9.79
N GLU A 156 -3.69 -13.64 -11.09
CA GLU A 156 -3.91 -12.28 -11.57
C GLU A 156 -5.30 -11.75 -11.17
N THR A 157 -6.32 -12.61 -11.30
CA THR A 157 -7.70 -12.25 -10.95
C THR A 157 -7.83 -12.01 -9.44
N HIS A 158 -7.27 -12.90 -8.64
CA HIS A 158 -7.27 -12.77 -7.18
C HIS A 158 -6.55 -11.48 -6.71
N LEU A 159 -5.39 -11.15 -7.29
CA LEU A 159 -4.68 -9.90 -6.98
C LEU A 159 -5.51 -8.66 -7.32
N LYS A 160 -6.21 -8.66 -8.46
CA LYS A 160 -7.11 -7.56 -8.86
C LYS A 160 -8.28 -7.40 -7.90
N GLU A 161 -8.90 -8.51 -7.47
CA GLU A 161 -9.99 -8.49 -6.49
C GLU A 161 -9.53 -7.97 -5.13
N GLN A 162 -8.37 -8.42 -4.65
CA GLN A 162 -7.79 -7.91 -3.40
C GLN A 162 -7.49 -6.41 -3.49
N LYS A 163 -6.95 -5.93 -4.61
CA LYS A 163 -6.68 -4.51 -4.83
C LYS A 163 -7.95 -3.67 -4.77
N GLU A 164 -9.03 -4.10 -5.40
CA GLU A 164 -10.30 -3.35 -5.35
C GLU A 164 -10.89 -3.34 -3.94
N SER A 165 -10.75 -4.42 -3.17
CA SER A 165 -11.17 -4.47 -1.75
C SER A 165 -10.40 -3.47 -0.87
N TYR A 166 -9.08 -3.32 -1.09
CA TYR A 166 -8.28 -2.31 -0.38
C TYR A 166 -8.70 -0.88 -0.72
N LYS A 167 -9.01 -0.63 -1.98
CA LYS A 167 -9.50 0.67 -2.46
C LYS A 167 -10.86 1.04 -1.87
N GLU A 168 -11.80 0.08 -1.79
CA GLU A 168 -13.07 0.30 -1.09
C GLU A 168 -12.85 0.63 0.39
N THR A 169 -11.94 -0.10 1.06
CA THR A 169 -11.58 0.16 2.46
C THR A 169 -10.95 1.55 2.63
N GLU A 170 -10.08 1.98 1.72
CA GLU A 170 -9.47 3.31 1.72
C GLU A 170 -10.52 4.42 1.57
N GLU A 171 -11.51 4.23 0.70
CA GLU A 171 -12.62 5.18 0.52
C GLU A 171 -13.44 5.31 1.82
N GLN A 172 -13.77 4.20 2.47
CA GLN A 172 -14.46 4.19 3.77
C GLN A 172 -13.64 4.90 4.86
N LEU A 173 -12.34 4.63 4.95
CA LEU A 173 -11.45 5.29 5.90
C LEU A 173 -11.35 6.80 5.63
N SER A 174 -11.32 7.21 4.36
CA SER A 174 -11.30 8.62 3.96
C SER A 174 -12.58 9.35 4.36
N GLN A 175 -13.75 8.71 4.20
CA GLN A 175 -15.03 9.27 4.66
C GLN A 175 -15.08 9.39 6.19
N GLN A 176 -14.59 8.38 6.92
CA GLN A 176 -14.49 8.43 8.39
C GLN A 176 -13.56 9.56 8.85
N LYS A 177 -12.40 9.72 8.20
CA LYS A 177 -11.44 10.79 8.47
C LYS A 177 -12.07 12.17 8.32
N GLU A 178 -12.86 12.39 7.28
CA GLU A 178 -13.52 13.68 7.05
C GLU A 178 -14.61 13.95 8.10
N SER A 179 -15.41 12.93 8.44
CA SER A 179 -16.41 13.02 9.51
C SER A 179 -15.77 13.39 10.86
N LEU A 180 -14.65 12.75 11.21
CA LEU A 180 -13.91 13.05 12.45
C LEU A 180 -13.29 14.44 12.44
N LYS A 181 -12.80 14.95 11.30
CA LYS A 181 -12.33 16.34 11.19
C LYS A 181 -13.44 17.35 11.45
N VAL A 182 -14.62 17.12 10.89
CA VAL A 182 -15.79 17.99 11.15
C VAL A 182 -16.14 17.95 12.64
N LYS A 183 -16.13 16.76 13.25
CA LYS A 183 -16.38 16.61 14.69
C LYS A 183 -15.33 17.33 15.53
N ALA A 184 -14.04 17.17 15.23
CA ALA A 184 -12.94 17.85 15.92
C ALA A 184 -13.07 19.38 15.84
N ALA A 185 -13.44 19.92 14.68
CA ALA A 185 -13.65 21.35 14.50
C ALA A 185 -14.82 21.88 15.34
N ALA A 186 -15.93 21.12 15.41
CA ALA A 186 -17.07 21.46 16.27
C ALA A 186 -16.68 21.42 17.75
N THR A 187 -16.07 20.32 18.23
CA THR A 187 -15.60 20.18 19.61
C THR A 187 -14.59 21.27 20.00
N SER A 188 -13.69 21.64 19.08
CA SER A 188 -12.74 22.74 19.31
C SER A 188 -13.43 24.11 19.42
N THR A 189 -14.53 24.32 18.69
CA THR A 189 -15.32 25.55 18.78
C THR A 189 -16.05 25.61 20.11
N ASP A 190 -16.74 24.53 20.49
CA ASP A 190 -17.46 24.42 21.77
C ASP A 190 -16.51 24.63 22.96
N LEU A 191 -15.29 24.05 22.90
CA LEU A 191 -14.28 24.22 23.93
C LEU A 191 -13.82 25.69 24.05
N SER A 192 -13.67 26.40 22.93
CA SER A 192 -13.29 27.82 22.91
C SER A 192 -14.38 28.70 23.52
N GLU A 193 -15.64 28.45 23.17
CA GLU A 193 -16.79 29.17 23.74
C GLU A 193 -16.88 28.94 25.25
N LEU A 194 -16.71 27.69 25.68
CA LEU A 194 -16.74 27.32 27.09
C LEU A 194 -15.58 27.93 27.88
N GLN A 195 -14.37 27.96 27.31
CA GLN A 195 -13.22 28.64 27.92
C GLN A 195 -13.47 30.15 28.12
N THR A 196 -14.10 30.79 27.14
CA THR A 196 -14.49 32.21 27.25
C THR A 196 -15.46 32.40 28.41
N LYS A 197 -16.47 31.54 28.53
CA LYS A 197 -17.44 31.56 29.62
C LYS A 197 -16.80 31.33 31.00
N ILE A 198 -15.85 30.40 31.09
CA ILE A 198 -15.07 30.17 32.32
C ILE A 198 -14.30 31.44 32.72
N GLN A 199 -13.67 32.14 31.78
CA GLN A 199 -12.94 33.39 32.07
C GLN A 199 -13.88 34.48 32.59
N GLU A 200 -15.05 34.65 31.97
CA GLU A 200 -16.06 35.60 32.42
C GLU A 200 -16.58 35.27 33.83
N LEU A 201 -16.83 34.00 34.12
CA LEU A 201 -17.27 33.53 35.44
C LEU A 201 -16.19 33.81 36.51
N LYS A 202 -14.91 33.53 36.22
CA LYS A 202 -13.80 33.84 37.13
C LYS A 202 -13.67 35.32 37.42
N ALA A 203 -13.70 36.17 36.38
CA ALA A 203 -13.59 37.62 36.53
C ALA A 203 -14.76 38.20 37.36
N ALA A 204 -15.97 37.65 37.19
CA ALA A 204 -17.13 38.05 37.98
C ALA A 204 -17.02 37.61 39.45
N GLU A 205 -16.47 36.42 39.71
CA GLU A 205 -16.25 35.92 41.06
C GLU A 205 -15.18 36.74 41.81
N GLU A 206 -14.11 37.12 41.11
CA GLU A 206 -13.03 37.95 41.65
C GLU A 206 -13.51 39.35 41.99
N LYS A 207 -14.27 40.01 41.10
CA LYS A 207 -14.92 41.30 41.40
C LYS A 207 -15.80 41.25 42.63
N LYS A 208 -16.58 40.17 42.81
CA LYS A 208 -17.40 40.00 44.02
C LYS A 208 -16.56 39.83 45.29
N LYS A 209 -15.45 39.10 45.22
CA LYS A 209 -14.52 38.95 46.34
C LYS A 209 -13.86 40.28 46.71
N GLU A 210 -13.47 41.09 45.71
CA GLU A 210 -12.93 42.42 45.94
C GLU A 210 -13.95 43.41 46.51
N GLU A 211 -15.21 43.38 46.04
CA GLU A 211 -16.29 44.20 46.57
C GLU A 211 -16.65 43.82 48.01
N ALA A 212 -16.67 42.52 48.32
CA ALA A 212 -16.84 42.04 49.70
C ALA A 212 -15.68 42.46 50.61
N ALA A 213 -14.43 42.39 50.13
CA ALA A 213 -13.26 42.82 50.87
C ALA A 213 -13.18 44.35 51.07
N LYS A 214 -13.71 45.15 50.12
CA LYS A 214 -13.84 46.61 50.24
C LYS A 214 -14.98 47.03 51.16
N ALA A 215 -16.08 46.28 51.20
CA ALA A 215 -17.18 46.54 52.13
C ALA A 215 -16.76 46.34 53.61
N GLU A 216 -15.75 45.52 53.88
CA GLU A 216 -15.14 45.39 55.21
C GLU A 216 -14.11 46.49 55.55
N LYS A 217 -13.75 47.40 54.62
CA LYS A 217 -12.67 48.39 54.84
C LYS A 217 -12.96 49.81 54.30
N ALA A 218 -13.44 50.74 55.16
CA ALA A 218 -13.15 52.20 55.10
C ALA A 218 -13.64 52.98 56.36
N PRO A 219 -13.03 54.11 56.81
CA PRO A 219 -11.58 54.36 57.09
C PRO A 219 -11.29 55.26 58.35
N SER A 220 -10.01 55.32 58.80
CA SER A 220 -9.43 56.53 59.44
C SER A 220 -7.95 56.77 59.05
N SER A 221 -7.75 57.87 58.30
CA SER A 221 -6.63 58.86 58.19
C SER A 221 -5.29 58.62 58.95
N ASP A 222 -4.09 59.07 58.53
CA ASP A 222 -3.60 59.83 57.37
C ASP A 222 -2.03 59.92 57.41
N SER A 223 -1.44 60.11 56.23
CA SER A 223 -0.12 60.66 55.82
C SER A 223 1.23 60.21 56.43
N SER A 224 2.21 59.86 55.57
CA SER A 224 3.19 60.80 54.98
C SER A 224 4.44 60.08 54.41
N GLY A 225 5.05 60.62 53.36
CA GLY A 225 6.48 60.37 53.07
C GLY A 225 6.90 59.82 51.69
N GLN A 226 6.74 60.66 50.66
CA GLN A 226 7.61 60.87 49.49
C GLN A 226 8.97 60.11 49.37
N SER A 227 9.24 59.54 48.18
CA SER A 227 10.50 59.75 47.41
C SER A 227 10.43 59.03 46.05
N GLY A 228 10.83 59.71 44.98
CA GLY A 228 10.69 59.26 43.59
C GLY A 228 11.87 58.45 43.03
N ASN A 229 11.72 57.96 41.80
CA ASN A 229 12.65 58.26 40.70
C ASN A 229 12.08 57.75 39.36
N SER A 230 12.25 58.60 38.35
CA SER A 230 12.02 58.41 36.92
C SER A 230 13.00 57.42 36.28
N GLY A 231 12.53 56.69 35.27
CA GLY A 231 13.35 55.85 34.40
C GLY A 231 12.67 55.60 33.05
N THR A 232 12.79 56.59 32.17
CA THR A 232 12.44 56.59 30.75
C THR A 232 13.25 55.53 29.97
N GLY A 233 12.62 54.85 29.01
CA GLY A 233 13.32 53.97 28.06
C GLY A 233 12.41 53.49 26.93
N ASN A 234 12.47 54.23 25.81
CA ASN A 234 11.68 54.09 24.58
C ASN A 234 12.13 52.91 23.67
N ASN A 235 11.25 52.65 22.70
CA ASN A 235 11.49 52.15 21.32
C ASN A 235 11.69 50.63 21.14
N SER A 236 11.30 49.98 20.05
CA SER A 236 10.41 50.18 18.89
C SER A 236 10.90 49.18 17.83
N ASN A 237 9.97 48.71 16.98
CA ASN A 237 10.22 48.24 15.61
C ASN A 237 10.90 46.87 15.42
N ASN A 238 10.55 46.04 14.43
CA ASN A 238 9.51 46.03 13.39
C ASN A 238 9.57 44.65 12.68
N SER A 239 8.49 44.29 11.96
CA SER A 239 8.40 43.66 10.62
C SER A 239 9.44 42.62 10.16
N SER A 240 9.20 41.61 9.32
CA SER A 240 8.21 41.29 8.27
C SER A 240 8.76 40.02 7.61
N SER A 241 7.96 38.98 7.36
CA SER A 241 7.23 38.68 6.12
C SER A 241 8.01 37.91 5.04
N SER A 242 7.21 37.19 4.23
CA SER A 242 7.50 36.51 2.96
C SER A 242 8.07 35.09 3.12
N GLY A 243 7.33 34.01 2.78
CA GLY A 243 6.66 33.79 1.50
C GLY A 243 7.75 33.43 0.48
N GLY A 244 7.94 32.19 0.05
CA GLY A 244 6.96 31.25 -0.48
C GLY A 244 7.14 31.22 -2.00
N SER A 245 7.42 30.07 -2.60
CA SER A 245 6.99 29.79 -3.98
C SER A 245 7.09 28.32 -4.37
N SER A 246 5.98 27.94 -5.00
CA SER A 246 5.59 26.69 -5.61
C SER A 246 6.50 26.24 -6.76
N SER A 247 6.61 24.92 -6.93
CA SER A 247 6.80 24.32 -8.25
C SER A 247 6.25 22.89 -8.32
N ASN A 248 5.08 22.78 -8.96
CA ASN A 248 4.69 21.76 -9.93
C ASN A 248 5.35 20.37 -9.79
N LYS A 249 4.71 19.44 -9.06
CA LYS A 249 5.12 18.02 -9.03
C LYS A 249 4.65 17.32 -10.30
N LYS A 250 5.55 17.28 -11.29
CA LYS A 250 5.66 16.18 -12.25
C LYS A 250 5.89 14.90 -11.44
N TYR A 251 5.16 13.82 -11.73
CA TYR A 251 5.47 12.49 -11.20
C TYR A 251 6.93 12.13 -11.49
N ASN A 252 7.72 11.98 -10.44
CA ASN A 252 9.09 11.51 -10.50
C ASN A 252 9.05 9.99 -10.30
N TYR A 253 9.22 9.22 -11.37
CA TYR A 253 9.46 7.78 -11.25
C TYR A 253 10.72 7.57 -10.38
N PRO A 254 10.73 6.62 -9.44
CA PRO A 254 11.91 6.34 -8.64
C PRO A 254 13.01 5.78 -9.55
N SER A 255 13.84 6.68 -10.07
CA SER A 255 15.14 6.37 -10.64
C SER A 255 16.16 6.42 -9.49
N GLY A 256 16.45 5.25 -8.95
CA GLY A 256 17.50 4.96 -7.96
C GLY A 256 17.95 3.51 -8.14
N PRO A 257 19.14 3.11 -7.68
CA PRO A 257 19.74 1.82 -7.99
C PRO A 257 19.09 0.71 -7.14
N GLY A 258 17.85 0.35 -7.50
CA GLY A 258 17.19 -0.84 -6.97
C GLY A 258 17.69 -2.05 -7.75
N GLN A 259 18.29 -3.01 -7.06
CA GLN A 259 18.53 -4.32 -7.66
C GLN A 259 17.19 -5.03 -7.85
N LEU A 260 17.03 -5.71 -8.98
CA LEU A 260 15.88 -6.57 -9.22
C LEU A 260 15.76 -7.59 -8.07
N ASN A 261 14.56 -7.80 -7.56
CA ASN A 261 14.32 -8.68 -6.42
C ASN A 261 12.90 -9.27 -6.50
N PRO A 262 12.54 -10.28 -5.68
CA PRO A 262 11.23 -10.92 -5.75
C PRO A 262 10.02 -9.97 -5.61
N TRP A 263 10.22 -8.81 -4.99
CA TRP A 263 9.15 -7.86 -4.66
C TRP A 263 9.08 -6.69 -5.66
N VAL A 264 10.09 -6.56 -6.52
CA VAL A 264 10.21 -5.51 -7.52
C VAL A 264 10.32 -6.16 -8.89
N GLY A 265 9.16 -6.34 -9.54
CA GLY A 265 9.02 -7.05 -10.81
C GLY A 265 9.72 -6.39 -12.00
N VAL A 266 9.91 -5.07 -11.96
CA VAL A 266 10.54 -4.30 -13.03
C VAL A 266 11.48 -3.26 -12.44
N VAL A 267 12.72 -3.21 -12.96
CA VAL A 267 13.65 -2.11 -12.69
C VAL A 267 14.24 -1.57 -13.99
N TYR A 268 14.88 -0.41 -13.95
CA TYR A 268 15.62 0.14 -15.07
C TYR A 268 17.09 0.23 -14.68
N PHE A 269 17.95 -0.49 -15.38
CA PHE A 269 19.37 -0.60 -15.05
C PHE A 269 20.21 -0.46 -16.31
N ASN A 270 21.27 0.34 -16.24
CA ASN A 270 22.27 0.50 -17.31
C ASN A 270 21.71 0.75 -18.73
N GLY A 271 20.58 1.45 -18.83
CA GLY A 271 19.94 1.80 -20.11
C GLY A 271 18.95 0.78 -20.66
N HIS A 272 18.74 -0.35 -19.98
CA HIS A 272 17.72 -1.34 -20.31
C HIS A 272 16.71 -1.51 -19.17
N ARG A 273 15.51 -1.98 -19.51
CA ARG A 273 14.52 -2.46 -18.55
C ARG A 273 14.91 -3.87 -18.12
N GLU A 274 14.89 -4.15 -16.83
CA GLU A 274 15.07 -5.51 -16.30
C GLU A 274 13.76 -6.00 -15.72
N THR A 275 13.41 -7.24 -16.06
CA THR A 275 12.32 -8.00 -15.44
C THR A 275 12.86 -9.39 -15.05
N TYR A 276 12.06 -10.24 -14.44
CA TYR A 276 12.45 -11.63 -14.19
C TYR A 276 11.32 -12.60 -14.46
N TYR A 277 11.70 -13.82 -14.80
CA TYR A 277 10.78 -14.95 -14.87
C TYR A 277 11.24 -16.09 -13.99
N SER A 278 10.26 -16.75 -13.39
CA SER A 278 10.47 -17.95 -12.62
C SER A 278 10.73 -19.12 -13.56
N GLN A 279 11.74 -19.95 -13.30
CA GLN A 279 11.95 -21.16 -14.10
C GLN A 279 10.75 -22.11 -14.07
N ARG A 280 9.87 -21.96 -13.08
CA ARG A 280 8.60 -22.68 -12.96
C ARG A 280 7.66 -22.40 -14.13
N VAL A 281 7.87 -21.30 -14.87
CA VAL A 281 7.10 -20.97 -16.08
C VAL A 281 7.72 -21.45 -17.39
N LEU A 282 8.84 -22.18 -17.30
CA LEU A 282 9.52 -22.83 -18.42
C LEU A 282 9.43 -24.35 -18.25
N PRO A 283 8.50 -25.03 -18.94
CA PRO A 283 8.35 -26.48 -18.86
C PRO A 283 9.57 -27.22 -19.42
N GLY A 284 9.97 -28.32 -18.78
CA GLY A 284 11.09 -29.16 -19.21
C GLY A 284 12.47 -28.57 -18.93
N TYR A 285 13.53 -29.20 -19.47
CA TYR A 285 14.94 -28.82 -19.24
C TYR A 285 15.30 -27.36 -19.60
N GLY A 286 14.35 -26.55 -20.11
CA GLY A 286 14.57 -25.20 -20.58
C GLY A 286 15.65 -25.14 -21.66
N LEU A 287 16.03 -23.95 -22.07
CA LEU A 287 17.23 -23.75 -22.89
C LEU A 287 18.40 -24.55 -22.31
N LYS A 288 19.16 -25.24 -23.17
CA LYS A 288 20.30 -26.07 -22.76
C LYS A 288 21.41 -25.19 -22.19
N ILE A 289 21.29 -24.85 -20.91
CA ILE A 289 22.22 -24.02 -20.14
C ILE A 289 23.25 -24.95 -19.48
N PRO A 290 24.54 -24.90 -19.86
CA PRO A 290 25.56 -25.75 -19.26
C PRO A 290 25.69 -25.49 -17.77
N GLY A 291 25.54 -26.53 -16.93
CA GLY A 291 25.68 -26.43 -15.47
C GLY A 291 24.62 -25.55 -14.79
N ARG A 292 23.41 -25.50 -15.36
CA ARG A 292 22.25 -24.81 -14.80
C ARG A 292 22.04 -25.19 -13.32
N HIS A 293 21.94 -24.20 -12.45
CA HIS A 293 21.60 -24.37 -11.04
C HIS A 293 20.95 -23.10 -10.46
N VAL A 294 20.23 -23.26 -9.35
CA VAL A 294 19.70 -22.15 -8.56
C VAL A 294 20.80 -21.67 -7.60
N ALA A 295 21.16 -20.40 -7.66
CA ALA A 295 22.08 -19.78 -6.73
C ALA A 295 21.38 -19.42 -5.40
N SER A 296 22.13 -19.09 -4.36
CA SER A 296 21.58 -18.76 -3.04
C SER A 296 20.68 -17.52 -3.03
N ASP A 297 20.88 -16.62 -4.00
CA ASP A 297 20.02 -15.46 -4.21
C ASP A 297 18.75 -15.81 -4.99
N GLY A 298 18.57 -17.05 -5.45
CA GLY A 298 17.45 -17.50 -6.27
C GLY A 298 17.58 -17.18 -7.76
N THR A 299 18.72 -16.64 -8.23
CA THR A 299 18.99 -16.50 -9.67
C THR A 299 19.40 -17.84 -10.28
N ILE A 300 19.05 -18.05 -11.56
CA ILE A 300 19.50 -19.22 -12.31
C ILE A 300 20.84 -18.91 -12.96
N ARG A 301 21.84 -19.78 -12.74
CA ARG A 301 23.20 -19.56 -13.21
C ARG A 301 23.76 -20.73 -14.02
N ASP A 302 24.68 -20.40 -14.92
CA ASP A 302 25.43 -21.40 -15.70
C ASP A 302 26.65 -21.95 -14.93
N SER A 303 27.34 -22.92 -15.53
CA SER A 303 28.56 -23.56 -15.00
C SER A 303 29.71 -22.58 -14.71
N SER A 304 29.69 -21.41 -15.34
CA SER A 304 30.66 -20.33 -15.14
C SER A 304 30.15 -19.26 -14.17
N ASN A 305 29.03 -19.53 -13.50
CA ASN A 305 28.38 -18.68 -12.50
C ASN A 305 27.83 -17.35 -13.05
N TYR A 306 27.56 -17.26 -14.37
CA TYR A 306 26.83 -16.13 -14.95
C TYR A 306 25.32 -16.31 -14.77
N ILE A 307 24.62 -15.22 -14.52
CA ILE A 307 23.14 -15.21 -14.47
C ILE A 307 22.60 -15.53 -15.87
N CYS A 308 21.65 -16.43 -15.97
CA CYS A 308 21.01 -16.75 -17.25
C CYS A 308 19.99 -15.65 -17.57
N VAL A 309 20.09 -15.06 -18.76
CA VAL A 309 19.19 -13.97 -19.16
C VAL A 309 18.61 -14.17 -20.55
N ALA A 310 17.44 -13.57 -20.79
CA ALA A 310 16.87 -13.33 -22.11
C ALA A 310 17.13 -11.87 -22.51
N ALA A 311 17.40 -11.63 -23.78
CA ALA A 311 17.54 -10.28 -24.34
C ALA A 311 17.03 -10.25 -25.78
N HIS A 312 16.86 -9.09 -26.40
CA HIS A 312 16.42 -9.02 -27.80
C HIS A 312 17.59 -9.37 -28.75
N LEU A 313 17.34 -10.21 -29.78
CA LEU A 313 18.36 -10.69 -30.72
C LEU A 313 19.18 -9.57 -31.38
N ASP A 314 18.53 -8.45 -31.74
CA ASP A 314 19.19 -7.30 -32.39
C ASP A 314 20.10 -6.49 -31.45
N GLU A 315 19.98 -6.66 -30.13
CA GLU A 315 20.75 -5.92 -29.12
C GLU A 315 21.87 -6.77 -28.53
N TYR A 316 21.56 -8.05 -28.27
CA TYR A 316 22.48 -8.97 -27.66
C TYR A 316 22.41 -10.34 -28.34
N SER A 317 23.57 -10.86 -28.76
CA SER A 317 23.66 -12.20 -29.34
C SER A 317 23.67 -13.28 -28.25
N ARG A 318 23.19 -14.49 -28.56
CA ARG A 318 23.34 -15.65 -27.65
C ARG A 318 24.82 -15.86 -27.28
N GLY A 319 25.07 -16.08 -25.99
CA GLY A 319 26.40 -16.23 -25.41
C GLY A 319 27.10 -14.92 -25.04
N GLN A 320 26.56 -13.76 -25.42
CA GLN A 320 27.09 -12.46 -25.02
C GLN A 320 26.88 -12.23 -23.52
N VAL A 321 27.89 -11.65 -22.87
CA VAL A 321 27.82 -11.25 -21.47
C VAL A 321 27.27 -9.82 -21.40
N VAL A 322 26.31 -9.60 -20.50
CA VAL A 322 25.66 -8.33 -20.26
C VAL A 322 25.65 -8.02 -18.78
N GLN A 323 25.78 -6.75 -18.41
CA GLN A 323 25.74 -6.34 -17.01
C GLN A 323 24.29 -6.15 -16.58
N THR A 324 23.87 -6.84 -15.52
CA THR A 324 22.56 -6.65 -14.91
C THR A 324 22.66 -6.03 -13.52
N SER A 325 21.52 -5.64 -12.94
CA SER A 325 21.47 -5.11 -11.58
C SER A 325 21.89 -6.13 -10.51
N LEU A 326 21.82 -7.43 -10.81
CA LEU A 326 22.21 -8.53 -9.92
C LEU A 326 23.61 -9.09 -10.19
N GLY A 327 24.28 -8.63 -11.24
CA GLY A 327 25.63 -9.07 -11.60
C GLY A 327 25.79 -9.33 -13.10
N PRO A 328 26.89 -9.96 -13.52
CA PRO A 328 27.08 -10.30 -14.93
C PRO A 328 26.14 -11.45 -15.34
N GLY A 329 25.31 -11.19 -16.36
CA GLY A 329 24.46 -12.16 -17.02
C GLY A 329 25.03 -12.62 -18.35
N LYS A 330 24.62 -13.79 -18.82
CA LYS A 330 24.92 -14.33 -20.14
C LYS A 330 23.63 -14.67 -20.87
N VAL A 331 23.53 -14.22 -22.12
CA VAL A 331 22.32 -14.33 -22.93
C VAL A 331 22.15 -15.77 -23.40
N TYR A 332 21.12 -16.45 -22.92
CA TYR A 332 20.75 -17.81 -23.35
C TYR A 332 19.48 -17.84 -24.19
N ASP A 333 18.66 -16.79 -24.09
CA ASP A 333 17.45 -16.60 -24.88
C ASP A 333 17.48 -15.26 -25.61
N THR A 334 16.87 -15.24 -26.80
CA THR A 334 16.81 -14.05 -27.65
C THR A 334 15.37 -13.59 -27.97
N GLY A 335 14.37 -14.18 -27.30
CA GLY A 335 12.94 -13.90 -27.49
C GLY A 335 12.37 -12.72 -26.70
N CYS A 336 13.22 -11.97 -26.01
CA CYS A 336 12.82 -10.85 -25.15
C CYS A 336 12.51 -9.58 -25.96
N ALA A 337 11.67 -8.69 -25.41
CA ALA A 337 11.32 -7.41 -26.04
C ALA A 337 12.54 -6.47 -26.12
N LYS A 338 12.60 -5.65 -27.17
CA LYS A 338 13.68 -4.69 -27.39
C LYS A 338 13.83 -3.72 -26.20
N GLY A 339 15.08 -3.44 -25.79
CA GLY A 339 15.41 -2.62 -24.64
C GLY A 339 15.15 -3.29 -23.28
N THR A 340 14.95 -4.61 -23.26
CA THR A 340 14.59 -5.38 -22.07
C THR A 340 15.57 -6.54 -21.89
N ILE A 341 15.89 -6.85 -20.64
CA ILE A 341 16.65 -8.03 -20.23
C ILE A 341 15.87 -8.74 -19.14
N ASP A 342 15.53 -9.99 -19.39
CA ASP A 342 14.77 -10.79 -18.41
C ASP A 342 15.71 -11.75 -17.70
N LEU A 343 15.77 -11.65 -16.37
CA LEU A 343 16.61 -12.51 -15.55
C LEU A 343 15.87 -13.80 -15.20
N TYR A 344 16.57 -14.92 -15.32
CA TYR A 344 16.01 -16.22 -14.96
C TYR A 344 16.19 -16.41 -13.46
N THR A 345 15.10 -16.72 -12.75
CA THR A 345 15.07 -16.83 -11.29
C THR A 345 14.23 -18.03 -10.84
N ASP A 346 14.28 -18.36 -9.56
CA ASP A 346 13.44 -19.35 -8.87
C ASP A 346 12.49 -18.67 -7.87
N TRP A 347 12.30 -17.36 -8.03
CA TRP A 347 11.39 -16.51 -7.25
C TRP A 347 9.95 -16.54 -7.77
#